data_AF-A0A534XCS3-F1
#
_entry.id   AF-A0A534XCS3-F1
#
_cell.length_a   1.000
_cell.length_b   1.000
_cell.length_c   1.000
_cell.angle_alpha   90.00
_cell.angle_beta   90.00
_cell.angle_gamma   90.00
#
_symmetry.space_group_name_H-M   'P 1'
#
loop_
_entity.id
_entity.type
_entity.pdbx_description
1 polymer ?
#
loop_
_entity_poly.entity_id
_entity_poly.type
_entity_poly.pdbx_seq_one_letter_code
_entity_poly.pdbx_strand_id
1 'polypeptide(L)' 'MSGRDTSRSEAPLTGRCHCGNLELALETSLRPEELSLRADTCSFCRRHGARTTSDPSGHVVITVHHPD' A
#
# COMPACT_ATOMS: atom_id res chain seq x y z
N MET A 1 6.38 -19.57 27.05
CA MET A 1 6.25 -19.17 25.63
C MET A 1 5.15 -18.14 25.56
N SER A 2 5.49 -16.86 25.69
CA SER A 2 4.48 -15.79 25.70
C SER A 2 4.24 -15.36 24.25
N GLY A 3 3.05 -15.63 23.73
CA GLY A 3 2.62 -15.21 22.40
C GLY A 3 2.57 -13.69 22.37
N ARG A 4 3.43 -13.08 21.55
CA ARG A 4 3.32 -11.66 21.21
C ARG A 4 2.09 -11.51 20.33
N ASP A 5 1.06 -10.95 20.92
CA ASP A 5 -0.10 -10.40 20.22
C ASP A 5 0.39 -9.22 19.36
N THR A 6 0.87 -9.52 18.15
CA THR A 6 1.22 -8.51 17.16
C THR A 6 -0.07 -8.08 16.50
N SER A 7 -0.65 -7.00 17.03
CA SER A 7 -1.74 -6.24 16.42
C SER A 7 -1.53 -6.13 14.91
N ARG A 8 -2.29 -6.91 14.13
CA ARG A 8 -2.38 -6.76 12.67
C ARG A 8 -2.99 -5.38 12.37
N SER A 9 -2.81 -4.85 11.16
CA SER A 9 -3.74 -3.82 10.69
C SER A 9 -5.14 -4.42 10.65
N GLU A 10 -6.07 -3.81 11.40
CA GLU A 10 -7.44 -4.29 11.57
C GLU A 10 -8.30 -4.04 10.32
N ALA A 11 -7.89 -3.09 9.47
CA ALA A 11 -8.51 -2.77 8.19
C ALA A 11 -7.42 -2.54 7.11
N PRO A 12 -7.72 -2.83 5.81
CA PRO A 12 -6.79 -2.59 4.72
C PRO A 12 -6.51 -1.09 4.54
N LEU A 13 -5.30 -0.77 4.09
CA LEU A 13 -4.93 0.60 3.72
C LEU A 13 -5.52 0.90 2.35
N THR A 14 -6.41 1.88 2.29
CA THR A 14 -7.16 2.20 1.08
C THR A 14 -6.63 3.44 0.39
N GLY A 15 -6.83 3.50 -0.92
CA GLY A 15 -6.45 4.64 -1.75
C GLY A 15 -7.22 4.65 -3.06
N ARG A 16 -7.25 5.81 -3.71
CA ARG A 16 -7.96 6.02 -4.97
C ARG A 16 -7.16 6.95 -5.87
N CYS A 17 -7.22 6.74 -7.18
CA CYS A 17 -6.64 7.70 -8.11
C CYS A 17 -7.47 9.00 -8.16
N HIS A 18 -6.87 10.10 -8.62
CA HIS A 18 -7.52 11.41 -8.64
C HIS A 18 -8.88 11.43 -9.37
N CYS A 19 -8.99 10.71 -10.49
CA CYS A 19 -10.24 10.64 -11.25
C CYS A 19 -11.27 9.64 -10.70
N GLY A 20 -10.90 8.83 -9.71
CA GLY A 20 -11.79 7.87 -9.08
C GLY A 20 -11.98 6.53 -9.82
N ASN A 21 -11.33 6.33 -10.97
CA ASN A 21 -11.44 5.08 -11.73
C ASN A 21 -10.79 3.89 -11.02
N LEU A 22 -9.70 4.12 -10.29
CA LEU A 22 -8.96 3.07 -9.58
C LEU A 22 -9.13 3.24 -8.09
N GLU A 23 -9.51 2.16 -7.41
CA GLU A 23 -9.38 1.98 -5.97
C GLU A 23 -8.38 0.88 -5.67
N LEU A 24 -7.66 1.04 -4.57
CA LEU A 24 -6.75 0.04 -4.03
C LEU A 24 -7.09 -0.25 -2.57
N ALA A 25 -6.93 -1.51 -2.19
CA ALA A 25 -6.89 -1.95 -0.80
C ALA A 25 -5.62 -2.80 -0.61
N LEU A 26 -4.67 -2.30 0.19
CA LEU A 26 -3.50 -3.05 0.63
C LEU A 26 -3.84 -3.76 1.94
N GLU A 27 -3.94 -5.08 1.85
CA GLU A 27 -4.05 -5.98 2.99
C GLU A 27 -2.65 -6.34 3.48
N THR A 28 -2.34 -6.00 4.73
CA THR A 28 -1.04 -6.25 5.35
C THR A 28 -1.24 -6.52 6.83
N SER A 29 -0.38 -7.35 7.43
CA SER A 29 -0.33 -7.49 8.89
C SER A 29 0.51 -6.40 9.56
N LEU A 30 1.23 -5.59 8.79
CA LEU A 30 2.04 -4.49 9.30
C LEU A 30 1.14 -3.30 9.64
N ARG A 31 1.47 -2.59 10.71
CA ARG A 31 0.87 -1.29 11.00
C ARG A 31 1.40 -0.24 10.02
N PRO A 32 0.66 0.83 9.74
CA PRO A 32 1.11 1.89 8.84
C PRO A 32 2.51 2.44 9.15
N GLU A 33 2.86 2.56 10.43
CA GLU A 33 4.14 3.10 10.87
C GLU A 33 5.31 2.13 10.66
N GLU A 34 5.01 0.83 10.48
CA GLU A 34 6.00 -0.23 10.22
C GLU A 34 6.31 -0.38 8.73
N LEU A 35 5.42 0.13 7.87
CA LEU A 35 5.62 0.16 6.43
C LEU A 35 6.68 1.20 6.05
N SER A 36 7.81 0.71 5.52
CA SER A 36 8.88 1.59 5.05
C SER A 36 8.41 2.42 3.85
N LEU A 37 8.39 3.75 4.01
CA LEU A 37 8.22 4.67 2.90
C LEU A 37 9.55 4.92 2.18
N ARG A 38 9.53 4.85 0.85
CA ARG A 38 10.72 5.01 0.01
C ARG A 38 10.46 6.02 -1.11
N ALA A 39 11.50 6.76 -1.46
CA ALA A 39 11.55 7.59 -2.64
C ALA A 39 12.81 7.20 -3.43
N ASP A 40 12.66 6.24 -4.34
CA ASP A 40 13.79 5.79 -5.15
C ASP A 40 14.32 6.93 -6.03
N THR A 41 15.65 7.00 -6.14
CA THR A 41 16.38 8.09 -6.79
C THR A 41 16.83 7.77 -8.21
N CYS A 42 16.50 6.59 -8.74
CA CYS A 42 16.75 6.28 -10.14
C CYS A 42 16.05 7.28 -11.08
N SER A 43 16.53 7.40 -12.32
CA SER A 43 16.03 8.42 -13.27
C SER A 43 14.54 8.29 -13.57
N PHE A 44 14.02 7.06 -13.57
CA PHE A 44 12.59 6.78 -13.73
C PHE A 44 11.79 7.28 -12.53
N CYS A 45 12.10 6.79 -11.32
CA CYS A 45 11.33 7.10 -10.10
C CYS A 45 11.37 8.59 -9.76
N ARG A 46 12.52 9.24 -9.95
CA ARG A 46 12.68 10.67 -9.68
C ARG A 46 11.76 11.55 -10.53
N ARG A 47 11.51 11.18 -11.80
CA ARG A 47 10.60 11.91 -12.69
C ARG A 47 9.13 11.78 -12.27
N HIS A 48 8.76 10.66 -11.63
CA HIS A 48 7.40 10.42 -11.17
C HIS A 48 7.11 10.99 -9.77
N GLY A 49 8.17 11.19 -8.95
CA GLY A 49 8.04 11.83 -7.64
C GLY A 49 7.21 11.03 -6.61
N ALA A 50 6.97 9.75 -6.88
CA ALA A 50 6.16 8.90 -6.02
C ALA A 50 6.89 8.54 -4.73
N ARG A 51 6.12 8.38 -3.64
CA ARG A 51 6.54 7.70 -2.41
C ARG A 51 5.85 6.35 -2.36
N THR A 52 6.63 5.29 -2.18
CA THR A 52 6.12 3.91 -2.27
C THR A 52 6.45 3.12 -1.00
N THR A 53 5.68 2.06 -0.77
CA THR A 53 5.96 1.06 0.27
C THR A 53 5.78 -0.33 -0.31
N SER A 54 6.15 -1.35 0.45
CA SER A 54 6.01 -2.76 0.04
C SER A 54 5.93 -3.66 1.27
N ASP A 55 5.05 -4.64 1.22
CA ASP A 55 5.02 -5.77 2.15
C ASP A 55 5.09 -7.07 1.32
N PRO A 56 6.18 -7.88 1.43
CA PRO A 56 6.30 -9.15 0.72
C PRO A 56 5.24 -10.19 1.08
N SER A 57 4.60 -10.06 2.25
CA SER A 57 3.50 -10.92 2.70
C SER A 57 2.12 -10.26 2.52
N GLY A 58 2.10 -9.04 2.00
CA GLY A 58 0.88 -8.29 1.77
C GLY A 58 0.19 -8.67 0.46
N HIS A 59 -1.09 -8.35 0.37
CA HIS A 59 -1.90 -8.54 -0.83
C HIS A 59 -2.54 -7.21 -1.24
N VAL A 60 -2.61 -6.92 -2.53
CA VAL A 60 -3.26 -5.71 -3.05
C VAL A 60 -4.45 -6.12 -3.89
N VAL A 61 -5.63 -5.61 -3.53
CA VAL A 61 -6.82 -5.65 -4.38
C VAL A 61 -6.91 -4.32 -5.13
N ILE A 62 -7.03 -4.38 -6.45
CA ILE A 62 -7.26 -3.21 -7.31
C ILE A 62 -8.64 -3.35 -7.94
N THR A 63 -9.50 -2.36 -7.70
CA THR A 63 -10.82 -2.27 -8.32
C THR A 63 -10.80 -1.18 -9.38
N VAL A 64 -11.22 -1.54 -10.59
CA VAL A 64 -11.40 -0.60 -11.71
C VAL A 64 -12.89 -0.33 -11.84
N HIS A 65 -13.27 0.94 -11.73
CA HIS A 65 -14.67 1.37 -11.68
C HIS A 65 -15.24 1.74 -13.05
N HIS A 66 -14.42 1.96 -14.08
CA HIS A 66 -14.89 2.32 -15.43
C HIS A 66 -14.34 1.41 -16.52
N PRO A 67 -15.23 0.60 -17.12
CA PRO A 67 -15.21 0.23 -18.51
C PRO A 67 -16.41 0.88 -19.21
N ASP A 68 -16.29 2.15 -19.61
CA ASP A 68 -17.14 2.75 -20.66
C ASP A 68 -16.26 3.07 -21.87
#